data_AF-C0JF92-F1
#
_entry.id   AF-C0JF92-F1
#
_cell.length_a   1.000
_cell.length_b   1.000
_cell.length_c   1.000
_cell.angle_alpha   90.00
_cell.angle_beta   90.00
_cell.angle_gamma   90.00
#
_symmetry.space_group_name_H-M   'P 1'
#
loop_
_entity.id
_entity.type
_entity.pdbx_description
1 polymer ?
#
loop_
_entity_poly.entity_id
_entity_poly.type
_entity_poly.pdbx_seq_one_letter_code
_entity_poly.pdbx_strand_id
1 'polypeptide(L)'
;CSSGGGGVAADIGAGLADALTAPLDHKDKGLKSLTLEDSIPQNGTLTLSAQGAEKTFKAGDKDNSLNTGKLKNDKISRFDFVQKIEVDGQTITLASGEFQIYKQDHSAVVALQIEKINNPDKIDSLINQRSFLVSGLGGEHTAFNQLPGDKAEYHGKAFSSDDPNGRLHYTIDFTNKQGYGRIEHLKTPEQNVELASAELKADEKSHAVILGDTRYGSEEKGTYHLALFGDRAQEIAGSATVKIGEKVHEIGIAGKQ
;
A
#
# COMPACT_ATOMS: atom_id res chain seq x y z
N CYS A 1 -2.54 33.70 -21.00
CA CYS A 1 -1.60 32.62 -21.29
C CYS A 1 -1.94 31.42 -20.42
N SER A 2 -2.63 30.41 -20.96
CA SER A 2 -2.92 29.17 -20.24
C SER A 2 -1.74 28.22 -20.38
N SER A 3 -1.02 27.98 -19.30
CA SER A 3 -0.07 26.88 -19.20
C SER A 3 -0.78 25.67 -18.58
N GLY A 4 -1.33 24.82 -19.45
CA GLY A 4 -1.82 23.50 -19.07
C GLY A 4 -0.64 22.63 -18.66
N GLY A 5 -0.47 22.45 -17.34
CA GLY A 5 0.39 21.41 -16.77
C GLY A 5 -0.30 20.07 -16.92
N GLY A 6 -0.22 19.48 -18.12
CA GLY A 6 -0.62 18.10 -18.37
C GLY A 6 0.35 17.16 -17.67
N GLY A 7 0.10 16.91 -16.39
CA GLY A 7 0.64 15.73 -15.71
C GLY A 7 0.21 14.51 -16.51
N VAL A 8 1.18 13.66 -16.85
CA VAL A 8 0.95 12.42 -17.59
C VAL A 8 -0.13 11.63 -16.84
N ALA A 9 -1.36 11.65 -17.35
CA ALA A 9 -2.40 10.75 -16.90
C ALA A 9 -1.91 9.35 -17.26
N ALA A 10 -1.28 8.68 -16.29
CA ALA A 10 -0.97 7.27 -16.42
C ALA A 10 -2.27 6.59 -16.84
N ASP A 11 -2.28 5.92 -17.99
CA ASP A 11 -3.49 5.31 -18.56
C ASP A 11 -4.06 4.28 -17.56
N ILE A 12 -4.96 4.75 -16.70
CA ILE A 12 -5.72 4.00 -15.70
C ILE A 12 -7.17 3.79 -16.13
N GLY A 13 -7.60 4.38 -17.26
CA GLY A 13 -8.94 4.23 -17.84
C GLY A 13 -10.06 4.73 -16.92
N ALA A 14 -11.30 4.31 -17.20
CA ALA A 14 -12.49 4.58 -16.36
C ALA A 14 -12.58 3.69 -15.10
N GLY A 15 -11.57 2.84 -14.86
CA GLY A 15 -11.61 1.84 -13.79
C GLY A 15 -11.65 2.42 -12.38
N LEU A 16 -11.34 3.71 -12.19
CA LEU A 16 -11.41 4.34 -10.87
C LEU A 16 -12.87 4.57 -10.44
N ALA A 17 -13.71 5.16 -11.29
CA ALA A 17 -15.12 5.36 -10.96
C ALA A 17 -15.85 4.02 -10.74
N ASP A 18 -15.55 3.03 -11.59
CA ASP A 18 -16.12 1.69 -11.46
C ASP A 18 -15.69 0.99 -10.17
N ALA A 19 -14.45 1.19 -9.70
CA ALA A 19 -14.00 0.63 -8.42
C ALA A 19 -14.77 1.17 -7.20
N LEU A 20 -15.36 2.37 -7.33
CA LEU A 20 -16.17 3.01 -6.28
C LEU A 20 -17.66 2.66 -6.38
N THR A 21 -18.17 2.35 -7.57
CA THR A 21 -19.62 2.28 -7.83
C THR A 21 -20.12 0.93 -8.32
N ALA A 22 -19.26 0.14 -8.99
CA ALA A 22 -19.66 -1.14 -9.56
C ALA A 22 -19.68 -2.24 -8.48
N PRO A 23 -20.67 -3.15 -8.52
CA PRO A 23 -20.66 -4.33 -7.67
C PRO A 23 -19.48 -5.25 -8.00
N LEU A 24 -19.10 -6.09 -7.04
CA LEU A 24 -18.07 -7.12 -7.25
C LEU A 24 -18.52 -8.11 -8.33
N ASP A 25 -17.66 -8.38 -9.32
CA ASP A 25 -17.90 -9.39 -10.35
C ASP A 25 -16.88 -10.52 -10.23
N HIS A 26 -17.36 -11.76 -10.20
CA HIS A 26 -16.51 -12.95 -10.16
C HIS A 26 -15.67 -13.13 -11.43
N LYS A 27 -16.04 -12.47 -12.52
CA LYS A 27 -15.33 -12.48 -13.81
C LYS A 27 -14.21 -11.44 -13.90
N ASP A 28 -14.14 -10.50 -12.96
CA ASP A 28 -13.03 -9.55 -12.90
C ASP A 28 -11.72 -10.29 -12.63
N LYS A 29 -10.64 -9.80 -13.25
CA LYS A 29 -9.31 -10.43 -13.20
C LYS A 29 -8.52 -10.00 -11.96
N GLY A 30 -7.72 -10.93 -11.45
CA GLY A 30 -6.83 -10.73 -10.31
C GLY A 30 -7.61 -10.49 -9.02
N LEU A 31 -7.00 -9.75 -8.09
CA LEU A 31 -7.60 -9.46 -6.80
C LEU A 31 -8.88 -8.65 -6.98
N LYS A 32 -10.01 -9.23 -6.60
CA LYS A 32 -11.34 -8.66 -6.86
C LYS A 32 -11.73 -7.57 -5.86
N SER A 33 -11.31 -7.74 -4.61
CA SER A 33 -11.59 -6.81 -3.54
C SER A 33 -10.44 -6.71 -2.55
N LEU A 34 -10.27 -5.52 -1.98
CA LEU A 34 -9.40 -5.29 -0.83
C LEU A 34 -10.21 -4.66 0.29
N THR A 35 -10.14 -5.24 1.49
CA THR A 35 -10.74 -4.67 2.69
C THR A 35 -9.84 -3.57 3.25
N LEU A 36 -10.41 -2.41 3.57
CA LEU A 36 -9.67 -1.18 3.92
C LEU A 36 -9.63 -0.86 5.43
N GLU A 37 -9.82 -1.83 6.33
CA GLU A 37 -9.93 -1.56 7.79
C GLU A 37 -8.77 -0.70 8.33
N ASP A 38 -7.53 -1.03 7.96
CA ASP A 38 -6.34 -0.32 8.44
C ASP A 38 -6.21 1.12 7.89
N SER A 39 -6.89 1.42 6.79
CA SER A 39 -6.96 2.77 6.20
C SER A 39 -8.09 3.63 6.78
N ILE A 40 -9.02 3.04 7.54
CA ILE A 40 -10.15 3.76 8.14
C ILE A 40 -9.79 4.14 9.58
N PRO A 41 -9.89 5.42 9.98
CA PRO A 41 -9.65 5.81 11.36
C PRO A 41 -10.65 5.12 12.30
N GLN A 42 -10.19 4.78 13.51
CA GLN A 42 -11.06 4.18 14.54
C GLN A 42 -12.29 5.05 14.78
N ASN A 43 -13.48 4.43 14.79
CA ASN A 43 -14.78 5.10 14.90
C ASN A 43 -15.02 6.21 13.86
N GLY A 44 -14.34 6.15 12.73
CA GLY A 44 -14.43 7.16 11.69
C GLY A 44 -14.83 6.61 10.33
N THR A 45 -14.60 7.43 9.32
CA THR A 45 -14.91 7.13 7.92
C THR A 45 -13.74 7.50 7.02
N LEU A 46 -13.62 6.77 5.91
CA LEU A 46 -12.74 7.07 4.79
C LEU A 46 -13.62 7.29 3.56
N THR A 47 -13.58 8.46 2.96
CA THR A 47 -14.25 8.71 1.68
C THR A 47 -13.20 8.76 0.59
N LEU A 48 -13.38 7.96 -0.46
CA LEU A 48 -12.56 7.99 -1.67
C LEU A 48 -13.37 8.61 -2.81
N SER A 49 -12.72 9.47 -3.60
CA SER A 49 -13.33 10.08 -4.78
C SER A 49 -12.39 10.07 -5.97
N ALA A 50 -12.93 9.72 -7.14
CA ALA A 50 -12.23 9.78 -8.41
C ALA A 50 -13.23 9.83 -9.57
N GLN A 51 -12.88 10.57 -10.63
CA GLN A 51 -13.63 10.58 -11.89
C GLN A 51 -15.14 10.89 -11.72
N GLY A 52 -15.49 11.74 -10.74
CA GLY A 52 -16.87 12.13 -10.46
C GLY A 52 -17.68 11.13 -9.63
N ALA A 53 -17.08 10.03 -9.20
CA ALA A 53 -17.67 9.07 -8.27
C ALA A 53 -17.03 9.18 -6.88
N GLU A 54 -17.80 8.81 -5.86
CA GLU A 54 -17.34 8.73 -4.46
C GLU A 54 -17.90 7.49 -3.77
N LYS A 55 -17.14 6.94 -2.82
CA LYS A 55 -17.59 5.89 -1.90
C LYS A 55 -17.04 6.16 -0.50
N THR A 56 -17.89 6.05 0.51
CA THR A 56 -17.52 6.17 1.92
C THR A 56 -17.50 4.80 2.59
N PHE A 57 -16.39 4.51 3.26
CA PHE A 57 -16.15 3.34 4.09
C PHE A 57 -16.19 3.77 5.56
N LYS A 58 -16.69 2.92 6.45
CA LYS A 58 -16.91 3.27 7.86
C LYS A 58 -16.41 2.17 8.79
N ALA A 59 -15.70 2.57 9.83
CA ALA A 59 -15.11 1.62 10.78
C ALA A 59 -16.19 0.70 11.37
N GLY A 60 -15.97 -0.62 11.30
CA GLY A 60 -16.89 -1.64 11.82
C GLY A 60 -18.09 -1.97 10.92
N ASP A 61 -18.25 -1.30 9.77
CA ASP A 61 -19.25 -1.70 8.79
C ASP A 61 -18.86 -3.03 8.11
N LYS A 62 -19.86 -3.79 7.69
CA LYS A 62 -19.64 -5.12 7.07
C LYS A 62 -19.08 -5.05 5.64
N ASP A 63 -19.19 -3.90 4.98
CA ASP A 63 -18.77 -3.69 3.60
C ASP A 63 -17.74 -2.56 3.51
N ASN A 64 -16.52 -2.87 3.98
CA ASN A 64 -15.35 -2.01 3.84
C ASN A 64 -14.44 -2.44 2.69
N SER A 65 -15.01 -3.09 1.66
CA SER A 65 -14.26 -3.61 0.52
C SER A 65 -14.28 -2.64 -0.66
N LEU A 66 -13.09 -2.29 -1.14
CA LEU A 66 -12.88 -1.60 -2.40
C LEU A 66 -12.88 -2.62 -3.53
N ASN A 67 -13.58 -2.34 -4.64
CA ASN A 67 -13.62 -3.21 -5.81
C ASN A 67 -12.34 -3.06 -6.65
N THR A 68 -11.30 -3.76 -6.25
CA THR A 68 -10.01 -3.78 -6.97
C THR A 68 -10.10 -4.51 -8.31
N GLY A 69 -11.14 -5.32 -8.55
CA GLY A 69 -11.39 -6.00 -9.82
C GLY A 69 -11.44 -5.05 -11.02
N LYS A 70 -11.89 -3.82 -10.80
CA LYS A 70 -11.96 -2.75 -11.82
C LYS A 70 -10.66 -1.98 -12.04
N LEU A 71 -9.68 -2.16 -11.15
CA LEU A 71 -8.37 -1.51 -11.24
C LEU A 71 -7.41 -2.30 -12.14
N LYS A 72 -6.52 -1.57 -12.81
CA LYS A 72 -5.46 -2.17 -13.63
C LYS A 72 -4.37 -2.78 -12.74
N ASN A 73 -3.95 -4.00 -13.05
CA ASN A 73 -2.80 -4.63 -12.42
C ASN A 73 -1.50 -3.89 -12.75
N ASP A 74 -0.52 -4.03 -11.86
CA ASP A 74 0.84 -3.52 -11.96
C ASP A 74 0.93 -2.00 -12.13
N LYS A 75 -0.15 -1.28 -11.77
CA LYS A 75 -0.24 0.19 -11.82
C LYS A 75 -0.70 0.71 -10.46
N ILE A 76 -0.24 1.92 -10.13
CA ILE A 76 -0.76 2.66 -8.98
C ILE A 76 -2.04 3.37 -9.43
N SER A 77 -3.16 2.98 -8.85
CA SER A 77 -4.43 3.72 -8.95
C SER A 77 -4.49 4.76 -7.85
N ARG A 78 -5.02 5.95 -8.17
CA ARG A 78 -4.99 7.12 -7.28
C ARG A 78 -6.41 7.65 -7.10
N PHE A 79 -6.77 7.94 -5.87
CA PHE A 79 -8.05 8.53 -5.47
C PHE A 79 -7.76 9.72 -4.56
N ASP A 80 -8.57 10.76 -4.64
CA ASP A 80 -8.60 11.72 -3.54
C ASP A 80 -9.24 11.04 -2.33
N PHE A 81 -8.75 11.33 -1.12
CA PHE A 81 -9.35 10.81 0.09
C PHE A 81 -9.62 11.89 1.14
N VAL A 82 -10.63 11.63 1.96
CA VAL A 82 -10.93 12.38 3.18
C VAL A 82 -11.24 11.40 4.30
N GLN A 83 -10.47 11.49 5.38
CA GLN A 83 -10.74 10.78 6.63
C GLN A 83 -11.49 11.70 7.59
N LYS A 84 -12.57 11.18 8.20
CA LYS A 84 -13.38 11.92 9.18
C LYS A 84 -13.62 11.08 10.43
N ILE A 85 -13.80 11.74 11.56
CA ILE A 85 -14.23 11.14 12.83
C ILE A 85 -15.37 11.96 13.42
N GLU A 86 -16.16 11.32 14.29
CA GLU A 86 -17.16 12.02 15.11
C GLU A 86 -16.60 12.23 16.51
N VAL A 87 -16.57 13.49 16.97
CA VAL A 87 -16.18 13.86 18.35
C VAL A 87 -17.27 14.77 18.89
N ASP A 88 -17.87 14.39 20.02
CA ASP A 88 -18.93 15.15 20.69
C ASP A 88 -20.11 15.57 19.77
N GLY A 89 -20.46 14.71 18.82
CA GLY A 89 -21.53 14.94 17.84
C GLY A 89 -21.15 15.87 16.67
N GLN A 90 -19.89 16.28 16.57
CA GLN A 90 -19.34 17.04 15.45
C GLN A 90 -18.51 16.14 14.53
N THR A 91 -18.71 16.28 13.21
CA THR A 91 -17.90 15.60 12.21
C THR A 91 -16.66 16.41 11.90
N ILE A 92 -15.48 15.86 12.21
CA ILE A 92 -14.19 16.51 12.02
C ILE A 92 -13.45 15.81 10.89
N THR A 93 -12.84 16.58 9.99
CA THR A 93 -11.92 16.04 8.99
C THR A 93 -10.56 15.87 9.63
N LEU A 94 -10.13 14.61 9.80
CA LEU A 94 -8.85 14.26 10.41
C LEU A 94 -7.69 14.48 9.43
N ALA A 95 -7.83 13.98 8.21
CA ALA A 95 -6.81 14.07 7.18
C ALA A 95 -7.43 14.06 5.78
N SER A 96 -6.73 14.66 4.82
CA SER A 96 -7.08 14.58 3.39
C SER A 96 -5.81 14.57 2.53
N GLY A 97 -5.91 13.94 1.37
CA GLY A 97 -4.81 13.85 0.42
C GLY A 97 -5.11 12.84 -0.68
N GLU A 98 -4.09 12.09 -1.11
CA GLU A 98 -4.20 11.08 -2.17
C GLU A 98 -4.04 9.66 -1.61
N PHE A 99 -5.00 8.80 -1.90
CA PHE A 99 -4.96 7.37 -1.64
C PHE A 99 -4.36 6.67 -2.84
N GLN A 100 -3.32 5.88 -2.61
CA GLN A 100 -2.57 5.17 -3.64
C GLN A 100 -2.69 3.67 -3.41
N ILE A 101 -3.12 2.92 -4.42
CA ILE A 101 -3.18 1.46 -4.37
C ILE A 101 -2.42 0.84 -5.54
N TYR A 102 -1.46 -0.04 -5.22
CA TYR A 102 -0.78 -0.87 -6.20
C TYR A 102 -1.39 -2.27 -6.18
N LYS A 103 -2.05 -2.65 -7.28
CA LYS A 103 -2.76 -3.93 -7.42
C LYS A 103 -1.90 -4.94 -8.20
N GLN A 104 -1.90 -6.18 -7.73
CA GLN A 104 -1.43 -7.37 -8.45
C GLN A 104 -2.55 -8.41 -8.59
N ASP A 105 -2.24 -9.63 -9.01
CA ASP A 105 -3.23 -10.68 -9.26
C ASP A 105 -3.76 -11.31 -7.96
N HIS A 106 -2.93 -11.43 -6.93
CA HIS A 106 -3.28 -12.06 -5.64
C HIS A 106 -3.20 -11.10 -4.46
N SER A 107 -2.62 -9.91 -4.66
CA SER A 107 -2.31 -8.96 -3.59
C SER A 107 -2.51 -7.50 -4.00
N ALA A 108 -2.67 -6.64 -2.99
CA ALA A 108 -2.59 -5.20 -3.15
C ALA A 108 -2.02 -4.54 -1.89
N VAL A 109 -1.30 -3.44 -2.11
CA VAL A 109 -0.76 -2.58 -1.05
C VAL A 109 -1.26 -1.15 -1.24
N VAL A 110 -1.61 -0.51 -0.13
CA VAL A 110 -2.21 0.83 -0.06
C VAL A 110 -1.29 1.76 0.71
N ALA A 111 -1.10 2.97 0.20
CA ALA A 111 -0.48 4.07 0.90
C ALA A 111 -1.32 5.34 0.85
N LEU A 112 -1.16 6.19 1.86
CA LEU A 112 -1.81 7.50 1.96
C LEU A 112 -0.73 8.58 1.85
N GLN A 113 -0.84 9.41 0.82
CA GLN A 113 -0.14 10.68 0.72
C GLN A 113 -1.03 11.74 1.40
N ILE A 114 -0.71 12.07 2.65
CA ILE A 114 -1.43 13.11 3.41
C ILE A 114 -0.95 14.48 2.91
N GLU A 115 -1.89 15.38 2.65
CA GLU A 115 -1.60 16.77 2.27
C GLU A 115 -2.02 17.74 3.38
N LYS A 116 -3.14 17.44 4.06
CA LYS A 116 -3.70 18.25 5.14
C LYS A 116 -4.17 17.40 6.30
N ILE A 117 -4.06 17.96 7.50
CA ILE A 117 -4.58 17.39 8.74
C ILE A 117 -5.45 18.40 9.48
N ASN A 118 -6.25 17.93 10.44
CA ASN A 118 -6.98 18.80 11.36
C ASN A 118 -6.01 19.74 12.11
N ASN A 119 -6.42 20.99 12.25
CA ASN A 119 -5.67 21.94 13.07
C ASN A 119 -5.93 21.64 14.56
N PRO A 120 -4.89 21.35 15.36
CA PRO A 120 -5.06 21.07 16.79
C PRO A 120 -5.60 22.28 17.57
N ASP A 121 -5.33 23.50 17.09
CA ASP A 121 -5.77 24.74 17.75
C ASP A 121 -7.16 25.19 17.31
N LYS A 122 -7.68 24.63 16.20
CA LYS A 122 -8.99 24.98 15.64
C LYS A 122 -9.58 23.80 14.87
N ILE A 123 -10.39 23.01 15.58
CA ILE A 123 -10.90 21.71 15.13
C ILE A 123 -11.68 21.74 13.80
N ASP A 124 -12.31 22.88 13.47
CA ASP A 124 -13.06 23.09 12.21
C ASP A 124 -12.17 23.59 11.05
N SER A 125 -10.85 23.46 11.14
CA SER A 125 -9.92 23.92 10.12
C SER A 125 -8.83 22.91 9.82
N LEU A 126 -8.26 22.99 8.61
CA LEU A 126 -7.17 22.14 8.16
C LEU A 126 -5.89 22.95 8.02
N ILE A 127 -4.76 22.32 8.34
CA ILE A 127 -3.41 22.84 8.06
C ILE A 127 -2.69 21.95 7.06
N ASN A 128 -1.80 22.53 6.26
CA ASN A 128 -0.96 21.77 5.34
C ASN A 128 0.14 21.06 6.14
N GLN A 129 0.13 19.73 6.13
CA GLN A 129 1.16 18.91 6.74
C GLN A 129 1.30 17.64 5.91
N ARG A 130 2.37 17.56 5.13
CA ARG A 130 2.60 16.43 4.22
C ARG A 130 3.26 15.27 4.94
N SER A 131 2.72 14.07 4.77
CA SER A 131 3.33 12.81 5.21
C SER A 131 2.89 11.67 4.29
N PHE A 132 3.58 10.54 4.37
CA PHE A 132 3.28 9.34 3.60
C PHE A 132 3.36 8.13 4.51
N LEU A 133 2.35 7.27 4.46
CA LEU A 133 2.32 6.01 5.20
C LEU A 133 1.73 4.88 4.35
N VAL A 134 2.21 3.66 4.56
CA VAL A 134 1.60 2.44 4.02
C VAL A 134 0.51 2.02 5.01
N SER A 135 -0.75 2.08 4.58
CA SER A 135 -1.91 1.94 5.46
C SER A 135 -2.69 0.66 5.28
N GLY A 136 -2.44 -0.13 4.23
CA GLY A 136 -3.22 -1.34 3.98
C GLY A 136 -2.45 -2.36 3.17
N LEU A 137 -2.61 -3.62 3.54
CA LEU A 137 -2.02 -4.77 2.88
C LEU A 137 -3.03 -5.91 2.91
N GLY A 138 -3.29 -6.53 1.77
CA GLY A 138 -4.20 -7.67 1.74
C GLY A 138 -4.24 -8.39 0.41
N GLY A 139 -4.93 -9.52 0.42
CA GLY A 139 -4.99 -10.42 -0.72
C GLY A 139 -5.26 -11.86 -0.32
N GLU A 140 -4.96 -12.77 -1.23
CA GLU A 140 -5.04 -14.22 -1.03
C GLU A 140 -3.79 -14.71 -0.30
N HIS A 141 -3.72 -14.55 1.02
CA HIS A 141 -2.54 -14.91 1.82
C HIS A 141 -2.09 -16.36 1.62
N THR A 142 -0.80 -16.58 1.38
CA THR A 142 -0.22 -17.93 1.35
C THR A 142 -0.12 -18.48 2.76
N ALA A 143 -0.71 -19.65 3.01
CA ALA A 143 -0.55 -20.34 4.29
C ALA A 143 0.88 -20.87 4.45
N PHE A 144 1.46 -20.71 5.64
CA PHE A 144 2.86 -21.09 5.91
C PHE A 144 3.14 -22.60 5.74
N ASN A 145 2.12 -23.44 5.90
CA ASN A 145 2.21 -24.89 5.68
C ASN A 145 2.02 -25.30 4.20
N GLN A 146 1.74 -24.34 3.31
CA GLN A 146 1.52 -24.55 1.87
C GLN A 146 2.61 -23.89 1.02
N LEU A 147 3.75 -23.56 1.62
CA LEU A 147 4.88 -22.98 0.90
C LEU A 147 5.40 -23.91 -0.21
N PRO A 148 5.83 -23.37 -1.36
CA PRO A 148 6.52 -24.15 -2.39
C PRO A 148 7.89 -24.65 -1.90
N GLY A 149 8.50 -25.60 -2.63
CA GLY A 149 9.79 -26.19 -2.23
C GLY A 149 11.03 -25.45 -2.73
N ASP A 150 10.97 -24.88 -3.94
CA ASP A 150 12.12 -24.27 -4.63
C ASP A 150 12.21 -22.77 -4.39
N LYS A 151 13.36 -22.17 -4.71
CA LYS A 151 13.55 -20.70 -4.64
C LYS A 151 12.64 -19.96 -5.59
N ALA A 152 12.22 -18.76 -5.19
CA ALA A 152 11.54 -17.80 -6.08
C ALA A 152 12.23 -16.44 -6.04
N GLU A 153 12.23 -15.77 -7.18
CA GLU A 153 12.64 -14.37 -7.32
C GLU A 153 11.40 -13.54 -7.63
N TYR A 154 11.31 -12.33 -7.08
CA TYR A 154 10.19 -11.44 -7.22
C TYR A 154 10.65 -10.10 -7.75
N HIS A 155 9.92 -9.63 -8.76
CA HIS A 155 10.16 -8.37 -9.45
C HIS A 155 8.94 -7.49 -9.33
N GLY A 156 9.13 -6.22 -8.98
CA GLY A 156 7.99 -5.35 -8.80
C GLY A 156 8.32 -3.89 -8.56
N LYS A 157 7.45 -3.24 -7.79
CA LYS A 157 7.46 -1.80 -7.55
C LYS A 157 7.77 -1.50 -6.10
N ALA A 158 8.55 -0.44 -5.92
CA ALA A 158 8.67 0.29 -4.67
C ALA A 158 8.14 1.72 -4.91
N PHE A 159 7.33 2.24 -3.99
CA PHE A 159 6.79 3.60 -4.12
C PHE A 159 6.76 4.31 -2.77
N SER A 160 7.22 5.56 -2.77
CA SER A 160 7.29 6.44 -1.60
C SER A 160 6.64 7.79 -1.92
N SER A 161 6.66 8.71 -0.95
CA SER A 161 6.15 10.09 -1.11
C SER A 161 6.70 10.72 -2.40
N ASP A 162 5.80 11.13 -3.29
CA ASP A 162 6.10 11.76 -4.59
C ASP A 162 7.02 10.95 -5.54
N ASP A 163 7.25 9.66 -5.28
CA ASP A 163 8.05 8.79 -6.15
C ASP A 163 7.49 7.37 -6.33
N PRO A 164 6.73 7.13 -7.41
CA PRO A 164 6.16 5.83 -7.73
C PRO A 164 7.06 4.93 -8.60
N ASN A 165 8.31 5.33 -8.86
CA ASN A 165 9.14 4.72 -9.90
C ASN A 165 10.15 3.69 -9.39
N GLY A 166 10.25 3.52 -8.07
CA GLY A 166 11.12 2.52 -7.47
C GLY A 166 10.80 1.10 -7.93
N ARG A 167 11.80 0.23 -7.77
CA ARG A 167 11.79 -1.18 -8.16
C ARG A 167 12.08 -2.04 -6.94
N LEU A 168 11.36 -3.15 -6.84
CA LEU A 168 11.62 -4.21 -5.87
C LEU A 168 12.25 -5.39 -6.59
N HIS A 169 13.34 -5.91 -6.03
CA HIS A 169 13.92 -7.20 -6.36
C HIS A 169 14.10 -8.00 -5.06
N TYR A 170 13.48 -9.17 -4.96
CA TYR A 170 13.50 -9.98 -3.74
C TYR A 170 13.64 -11.46 -4.06
N THR A 171 14.36 -12.22 -3.24
CA THR A 171 14.55 -13.66 -3.39
C THR A 171 14.11 -14.36 -2.12
N ILE A 172 13.35 -15.43 -2.26
CA ILE A 172 12.96 -16.31 -1.15
C ILE A 172 13.51 -17.71 -1.42
N ASP A 173 14.21 -18.26 -0.45
CA ASP A 173 14.58 -19.66 -0.35
C ASP A 173 13.64 -20.35 0.64
N PHE A 174 12.64 -21.06 0.11
CA PHE A 174 11.62 -21.71 0.93
C PHE A 174 12.15 -22.96 1.66
N THR A 175 13.19 -23.59 1.11
CA THR A 175 13.87 -24.72 1.77
C THR A 175 14.60 -24.23 3.01
N ASN A 176 15.37 -23.15 2.89
CA ASN A 176 16.11 -22.55 4.01
C ASN A 176 15.26 -21.58 4.86
N LYS A 177 14.02 -21.31 4.45
CA LYS A 177 13.10 -20.35 5.07
C LYS A 177 13.77 -18.98 5.28
N GLN A 178 14.44 -18.47 4.26
CA GLN A 178 15.05 -17.14 4.29
C GLN A 178 14.68 -16.33 3.06
N GLY A 179 14.57 -15.01 3.23
CA GLY A 179 14.42 -14.08 2.12
C GLY A 179 15.29 -12.85 2.29
N TYR A 180 15.70 -12.27 1.16
CA TYR A 180 16.51 -11.05 1.09
C TYR A 180 16.25 -10.33 -0.23
N GLY A 181 16.56 -9.05 -0.30
CA GLY A 181 16.36 -8.29 -1.53
C GLY A 181 16.87 -6.86 -1.47
N ARG A 182 16.31 -6.01 -2.32
CA ARG A 182 16.71 -4.61 -2.46
C ARG A 182 15.58 -3.75 -3.04
N ILE A 183 15.62 -2.48 -2.68
CA ILE A 183 14.85 -1.40 -3.29
C ILE A 183 15.81 -0.57 -4.15
N GLU A 184 15.42 -0.28 -5.38
CA GLU A 184 16.24 0.46 -6.34
C GLU A 184 15.43 1.52 -7.10
N HIS A 185 16.13 2.44 -7.77
CA HIS A 185 15.56 3.44 -8.68
C HIS A 185 14.59 4.46 -8.05
N LEU A 186 14.57 4.59 -6.71
CA LEU A 186 13.96 5.76 -6.06
C LEU A 186 14.88 6.97 -6.21
N LYS A 187 14.28 8.15 -6.40
CA LYS A 187 14.95 9.45 -6.58
C LYS A 187 15.83 9.81 -5.39
N THR A 188 15.40 9.50 -4.18
CA THR A 188 16.18 9.71 -2.95
C THR A 188 17.15 8.53 -2.78
N PRO A 189 18.47 8.74 -2.92
CA PRO A 189 19.45 7.65 -2.91
C PRO A 189 19.36 6.77 -1.67
N GLU A 190 19.19 7.38 -0.50
CA GLU A 190 19.13 6.71 0.81
C GLU A 190 17.90 5.82 1.00
N GLN A 191 16.88 5.93 0.15
CA GLN A 191 15.74 5.00 0.13
C GLN A 191 16.02 3.72 -0.68
N ASN A 192 17.09 3.70 -1.47
CA ASN A 192 17.52 2.51 -2.21
C ASN A 192 18.31 1.59 -1.29
N VAL A 193 17.58 0.87 -0.44
CA VAL A 193 18.11 0.06 0.66
C VAL A 193 18.23 -1.42 0.31
N GLU A 194 19.16 -2.10 0.98
CA GLU A 194 19.14 -3.55 1.13
C GLU A 194 17.97 -3.94 2.04
N LEU A 195 17.24 -4.97 1.63
CA LEU A 195 16.30 -5.69 2.49
C LEU A 195 17.08 -6.91 3.01
N ALA A 196 17.67 -6.77 4.20
CA ALA A 196 18.63 -7.74 4.74
C ALA A 196 18.00 -9.13 4.91
N SER A 197 18.83 -10.17 4.89
CA SER A 197 18.35 -11.55 5.04
C SER A 197 17.57 -11.73 6.34
N ALA A 198 16.36 -12.28 6.23
CA ALA A 198 15.48 -12.52 7.36
C ALA A 198 14.72 -13.84 7.21
N GLU A 199 14.22 -14.34 8.35
CA GLU A 199 13.49 -15.59 8.44
C GLU A 199 12.07 -15.48 7.83
N LEU A 200 11.72 -16.46 7.00
CA LEU A 200 10.36 -16.74 6.57
C LEU A 200 9.64 -17.54 7.65
N LYS A 201 8.61 -16.94 8.26
CA LYS A 201 7.88 -17.50 9.40
C LYS A 201 6.37 -17.40 9.24
N ALA A 202 5.65 -18.04 10.16
CA ALA A 202 4.20 -17.89 10.29
C ALA A 202 3.85 -16.67 11.17
N ASP A 203 2.82 -15.93 10.79
CA ASP A 203 2.16 -14.95 11.66
C ASP A 203 1.10 -15.64 12.58
N GLU A 204 0.38 -14.84 13.37
CA GLU A 204 -0.67 -15.34 14.28
C GLU A 204 -1.84 -16.03 13.54
N LYS A 205 -2.03 -15.73 12.26
CA LYS A 205 -3.05 -16.32 11.39
C LYS A 205 -2.50 -17.48 10.54
N SER A 206 -1.27 -17.92 10.82
CA SER A 206 -0.54 -18.94 10.05
C SER A 206 -0.27 -18.57 8.59
N HIS A 207 -0.27 -17.27 8.26
CA HIS A 207 0.18 -16.78 6.97
C HIS A 207 1.71 -16.71 6.94
N ALA A 208 2.29 -16.88 5.76
CA ALA A 208 3.71 -16.75 5.55
C ALA A 208 4.13 -15.27 5.44
N VAL A 209 5.04 -14.85 6.32
CA VAL A 209 5.55 -13.49 6.42
C VAL A 209 7.06 -13.45 6.64
N ILE A 210 7.69 -12.35 6.26
CA ILE A 210 9.08 -12.02 6.55
C ILE A 210 9.12 -10.65 7.22
N LEU A 211 9.83 -10.56 8.34
CA LEU A 211 10.13 -9.31 9.03
C LEU A 211 11.65 -9.22 9.15
N GLY A 212 12.24 -8.15 8.64
CA GLY A 212 13.69 -7.96 8.63
C GLY A 212 14.10 -6.50 8.64
N ASP A 213 15.40 -6.27 8.55
CA ASP A 213 16.00 -4.95 8.65
C ASP A 213 16.25 -4.33 7.27
N THR A 214 16.07 -3.01 7.17
CA THR A 214 16.54 -2.23 6.01
C THR A 214 17.95 -1.70 6.29
N ARG A 215 18.84 -1.77 5.31
CA ARG A 215 20.22 -1.28 5.43
C ARG A 215 20.59 -0.34 4.30
N TYR A 216 21.34 0.70 4.65
CA TYR A 216 21.97 1.59 3.68
C TYR A 216 23.45 1.74 4.04
N GLY A 217 24.33 1.27 3.17
CA GLY A 217 25.73 1.04 3.53
C GLY A 217 25.86 -0.08 4.56
N SER A 218 26.65 0.12 5.61
CA SER A 218 26.85 -0.86 6.69
C SER A 218 25.90 -0.67 7.88
N GLU A 219 24.93 0.24 7.78
CA GLU A 219 24.07 0.62 8.90
C GLU A 219 22.61 0.21 8.67
N GLU A 220 21.99 -0.30 9.74
CA GLU A 220 20.55 -0.46 9.83
C GLU A 220 19.86 0.90 9.84
N LYS A 221 18.83 1.05 9.00
CA LYS A 221 18.05 2.29 8.86
C LYS A 221 16.59 2.12 9.22
N GLY A 222 16.13 0.90 9.47
CA GLY A 222 14.73 0.61 9.80
C GLY A 222 14.42 -0.85 9.54
N THR A 223 13.15 -1.14 9.29
CA THR A 223 12.62 -2.50 9.13
C THR A 223 11.74 -2.62 7.90
N TYR A 224 11.53 -3.84 7.44
CA TYR A 224 10.57 -4.17 6.40
C TYR A 224 9.69 -5.34 6.83
N HIS A 225 8.49 -5.37 6.26
CA HIS A 225 7.52 -6.45 6.40
C HIS A 225 7.02 -6.85 5.02
N LEU A 226 7.05 -8.15 4.72
CA LEU A 226 6.51 -8.74 3.51
C LEU A 226 5.61 -9.91 3.87
N ALA A 227 4.40 -9.93 3.31
CA ALA A 227 3.53 -11.10 3.31
C ALA A 227 3.54 -11.76 1.93
N LEU A 228 3.37 -13.08 1.91
CA LEU A 228 3.28 -13.88 0.68
C LEU A 228 1.81 -14.09 0.29
N PHE A 229 1.52 -14.04 -1.00
CA PHE A 229 0.18 -14.16 -1.56
C PHE A 229 0.13 -15.14 -2.75
N GLY A 230 -1.03 -15.76 -2.92
CA GLY A 230 -1.32 -16.82 -3.88
C GLY A 230 -1.12 -18.22 -3.27
N ASP A 231 -1.71 -19.24 -3.91
CA ASP A 231 -1.64 -20.64 -3.48
C ASP A 231 -0.23 -21.25 -3.57
N ARG A 232 0.68 -20.59 -4.30
CA ARG A 232 2.08 -20.99 -4.52
C ARG A 232 3.05 -19.85 -4.26
N ALA A 233 2.67 -18.88 -3.43
CA ALA A 233 3.46 -17.68 -3.15
C ALA A 233 3.88 -16.94 -4.43
N GLN A 234 2.96 -16.76 -5.38
CA GLN A 234 3.21 -16.04 -6.64
C GLN A 234 3.63 -14.59 -6.42
N GLU A 235 3.20 -13.99 -5.31
CA GLU A 235 3.37 -12.57 -5.05
C GLU A 235 3.83 -12.30 -3.62
N ILE A 236 4.48 -11.15 -3.46
CA ILE A 236 4.83 -10.56 -2.17
C ILE A 236 4.35 -9.12 -2.14
N ALA A 237 3.86 -8.66 -0.99
CA ALA A 237 3.52 -7.26 -0.78
C ALA A 237 3.70 -6.86 0.69
N GLY A 238 3.97 -5.58 0.91
CA GLY A 238 4.15 -5.03 2.24
C GLY A 238 4.80 -3.65 2.24
N SER A 239 5.62 -3.39 3.24
CA SER A 239 6.22 -2.06 3.48
C SER A 239 7.66 -2.14 3.94
N ALA A 240 8.39 -1.05 3.74
CA ALA A 240 9.70 -0.81 4.32
C ALA A 240 9.75 0.58 4.97
N THR A 241 10.52 0.69 6.05
CA THR A 241 10.83 1.93 6.75
C THR A 241 12.32 2.23 6.63
N VAL A 242 12.64 3.49 6.37
CA VAL A 242 14.03 3.95 6.24
C VAL A 242 14.20 5.29 6.94
N LYS A 243 15.07 5.36 7.93
CA LYS A 243 15.44 6.58 8.64
C LYS A 243 16.48 7.36 7.85
N ILE A 244 16.13 8.59 7.46
CA ILE A 244 17.02 9.54 6.76
C ILE A 244 17.06 10.82 7.60
N GLY A 245 18.22 11.07 8.22
CA GLY A 245 18.32 12.10 9.26
C GLY A 245 17.42 11.78 10.45
N GLU A 246 16.54 12.71 10.81
CA GLU A 246 15.58 12.54 11.92
C GLU A 246 14.21 12.00 11.47
N LYS A 247 14.00 11.83 10.16
CA LYS A 247 12.69 11.40 9.61
C LYS A 247 12.71 9.93 9.24
N VAL A 248 11.61 9.24 9.55
CA VAL A 248 11.33 7.90 9.03
C VAL A 248 10.51 8.05 7.76
N HIS A 249 10.97 7.41 6.69
CA HIS A 249 10.28 7.35 5.42
C HIS A 249 9.67 5.96 5.26
N GLU A 250 8.40 5.90 4.85
CA GLU A 250 7.73 4.66 4.49
C GLU A 250 7.75 4.45 2.98
N ILE A 251 7.84 3.19 2.57
CA ILE A 251 7.89 2.76 1.17
C ILE A 251 6.93 1.57 1.03
N GLY A 252 5.94 1.68 0.15
CA GLY A 252 5.12 0.55 -0.25
C GLY A 252 5.90 -0.32 -1.24
N ILE A 253 5.93 -1.63 -1.00
CA ILE A 253 6.67 -2.58 -1.83
C ILE A 253 5.79 -3.77 -2.20
N ALA A 254 5.86 -4.19 -3.45
CA ALA A 254 5.08 -5.31 -3.97
C ALA A 254 5.74 -5.89 -5.22
N GLY A 255 5.68 -7.21 -5.41
CA GLY A 255 6.34 -7.90 -6.50
C GLY A 255 5.74 -9.27 -6.79
N LYS A 256 6.03 -9.79 -7.97
CA LYS A 256 5.59 -11.11 -8.43
C LYS A 256 6.75 -11.86 -9.09
N GLN A 257 6.63 -13.17 -9.16
CA GLN A 257 7.58 -14.05 -9.84
C GLN A 257 7.79 -13.66 -11.31
#